data_AF-A0A950HBA9-F1
#
_entry.id   AF-A0A950HBA9-F1
#
_cell.length_a   1.000
_cell.length_b   1.000
_cell.length_c   1.000
_cell.angle_alpha   90.00
_cell.angle_beta   90.00
_cell.angle_gamma   90.00
#
_symmetry.space_group_name_H-M   'P 1'
#
loop_
_entity.id
_entity.type
_entity.pdbx_description
1 polymer ?
#
loop_
_entity_poly.entity_id
_entity_poly.type
_entity_poly.pdbx_seq_one_letter_code
_entity_poly.pdbx_strand_id
1 'polypeptide(L)'
;MNDRRMDLPGLVKKSEDALQNAHSDEDARTAIKTFLDSFGGGHLEIEWPSSDASASKTKPEADICDHLGYHPRGKPGIDYSLLTELSSVRSAEEKLFPGGLLKVGSRTFGLIRIGVFTEKGFPDVCHQAEQQMGLSANAACDVACADKVEVKTADLLTAALTTRAEQMRHAGATALLIDITRNGGGSDWVDAPPRALSAKPLRDPRKSFVKSDHWLRQLEDTLRDIVADQHNGHASDPFLRDAALRLRKAIAASKQPCDASKVWVTGKLDCSFLAKGFLFASGVLRYAAPGSLAGFKSRDDLFYPARYAYTESTNRLPRYVLVDKDTWSAAEYFAALLQDNHAATIVGELTGGAGCGYTNGGIPTLLKNSNADVQMPDCVRLRADGSDEVNGITPDVLIPWAKRDSEYQRVQKLMTVLSIEASQ
;
A
#
# COMPACT_ATOMS: atom_id res chain seq x y z
N MET A 1 2.71 13.09 17.04
CA MET A 1 3.11 14.15 18.01
C MET A 1 3.72 13.57 19.28
N ASN A 2 3.00 12.71 20.02
CA ASN A 2 3.54 12.10 21.24
C ASN A 2 4.71 11.13 20.98
N ASP A 3 4.69 10.41 19.85
CA ASP A 3 5.71 9.40 19.56
C ASP A 3 7.05 10.01 19.14
N ARG A 4 7.03 11.12 18.38
CA ARG A 4 8.25 11.81 17.90
C ARG A 4 8.74 12.94 18.80
N ARG A 5 7.95 13.35 19.80
CA ARG A 5 8.27 14.43 20.76
C ARG A 5 8.79 15.72 20.09
N MET A 6 8.17 16.11 18.97
CA MET A 6 8.56 17.30 18.21
C MET A 6 8.29 18.59 18.99
N ASP A 7 9.22 19.54 18.94
CA ASP A 7 9.02 20.92 19.40
C ASP A 7 8.29 21.73 18.32
N LEU A 8 6.95 21.63 18.31
CA LEU A 8 6.12 22.32 17.32
C LEU A 8 6.24 23.85 17.42
N PRO A 9 6.22 24.47 18.62
CA PRO A 9 6.46 25.92 18.74
C PRO A 9 7.81 26.36 18.18
N GLY A 10 8.89 25.62 18.48
CA GLY A 10 10.21 25.90 17.93
C GLY A 10 10.26 25.73 16.41
N LEU A 11 9.60 24.69 15.87
CA LEU A 11 9.52 24.45 14.43
C LEU A 11 8.77 25.57 13.70
N VAL A 12 7.62 26.01 14.23
CA VAL A 12 6.85 27.14 13.66
C VAL A 12 7.71 28.40 13.63
N LYS A 13 8.32 28.77 14.77
CA LYS A 13 9.18 29.95 14.86
C LYS A 13 10.30 29.92 13.82
N LYS A 14 11.01 28.79 13.71
CA LYS A 14 12.10 28.62 12.74
C LYS A 14 11.62 28.80 11.30
N SER A 15 10.44 28.28 10.97
CA SER A 15 9.87 28.39 9.63
C SER A 15 9.37 29.81 9.32
N GLU A 16 8.78 30.50 10.30
CA GLU A 16 8.40 31.91 10.16
C GLU A 16 9.62 32.81 9.97
N ASP A 17 10.69 32.61 10.74
CA ASP A 17 11.95 33.34 10.58
C ASP A 17 12.56 33.09 9.18
N ALA A 18 12.53 31.85 8.67
CA ALA A 18 13.00 31.53 7.33
C ALA A 18 12.17 32.22 6.23
N LEU A 19 10.84 32.29 6.41
CA LEU A 19 9.95 32.96 5.47
C LEU A 19 10.13 34.49 5.47
N GLN A 20 10.36 35.10 6.64
CA GLN A 20 10.60 36.55 6.74
C GLN A 20 11.93 36.96 6.08
N ASN A 21 12.93 36.07 6.11
CA ASN A 21 14.23 36.30 5.50
C ASN A 21 14.33 35.79 4.05
N ALA A 22 13.26 35.24 3.48
CA ALA A 22 13.23 34.80 2.09
C ALA A 22 13.38 35.99 1.14
N HIS A 23 14.27 35.87 0.16
CA HIS A 23 14.51 36.92 -0.85
C HIS A 23 13.90 36.57 -2.21
N SER A 24 13.31 35.39 -2.33
CA SER A 24 12.69 34.86 -3.54
C SER A 24 11.57 33.87 -3.23
N ASP A 25 10.74 33.58 -4.22
CA ASP A 25 9.74 32.51 -4.14
C ASP A 25 10.39 31.14 -3.90
N GLU A 26 11.58 30.91 -4.45
CA GLU A 26 12.32 29.65 -4.25
C GLU A 26 12.77 29.46 -2.80
N ASP A 27 13.22 30.54 -2.15
CA ASP A 27 13.54 30.53 -0.71
C ASP A 27 12.30 30.22 0.12
N ALA A 28 11.16 30.84 -0.20
CA ALA A 28 9.90 30.62 0.49
C ALA A 28 9.39 29.18 0.31
N ARG A 29 9.47 28.64 -0.91
CA ARG A 29 9.12 27.24 -1.21
C ARG A 29 10.02 26.27 -0.44
N THR A 30 11.31 26.56 -0.36
CA THR A 30 12.29 25.77 0.39
C THR A 30 12.00 25.79 1.89
N ALA A 31 11.64 26.94 2.46
CA ALA A 31 11.26 27.07 3.86
C ALA A 31 10.00 26.24 4.20
N ILE A 32 8.98 26.30 3.34
CA ILE A 32 7.74 25.51 3.51
C ILE A 32 8.02 24.01 3.35
N LYS A 33 8.80 23.61 2.34
CA LYS A 33 9.17 22.20 2.17
C LYS A 33 9.95 21.69 3.38
N THR A 34 10.90 22.46 3.90
CA THR A 34 11.68 22.09 5.09
C THR A 34 10.80 21.93 6.33
N PHE A 35 9.77 22.77 6.48
CA PHE A 35 8.76 22.62 7.53
C PHE A 35 8.03 21.28 7.43
N LEU A 36 7.54 20.93 6.23
CA LEU A 36 6.83 19.67 5.98
C LEU A 36 7.74 18.45 6.16
N ASP A 37 8.95 18.49 5.61
CA ASP A 37 9.95 17.41 5.72
C ASP A 37 10.31 17.12 7.19
N SER A 38 10.23 18.12 8.08
CA SER A 38 10.51 17.96 9.52
C SER A 38 9.54 17.02 10.22
N PHE A 39 8.33 16.81 9.68
CA PHE A 39 7.40 15.83 10.20
C PHE A 39 7.76 14.40 9.83
N GLY A 40 8.61 14.20 8.81
CA GLY A 40 9.10 12.90 8.34
C GLY A 40 7.98 11.91 7.99
N GLY A 41 6.89 12.37 7.40
CA GLY A 41 5.81 11.52 6.90
C GLY A 41 6.03 11.23 5.41
N GLY A 42 6.13 9.96 5.03
CA GLY A 42 6.40 9.56 3.64
C GLY A 42 5.30 9.87 2.62
N HIS A 43 4.12 10.30 3.09
CA HIS A 43 2.98 10.72 2.27
C HIS A 43 2.59 12.19 2.53
N LEU A 44 3.46 12.96 3.22
CA LEU A 44 3.27 14.40 3.40
C LEU A 44 4.02 15.14 2.30
N GLU A 45 3.29 15.63 1.30
CA GLU A 45 3.86 16.23 0.11
C GLU A 45 3.27 17.61 -0.18
N ILE A 46 4.00 18.42 -0.94
CA ILE A 46 3.53 19.71 -1.43
C ILE A 46 3.77 19.81 -2.94
N GLU A 47 2.69 20.08 -3.65
CA GLU A 47 2.70 20.31 -5.10
C GLU A 47 2.50 21.80 -5.38
N TRP A 48 3.45 22.39 -6.09
CA TRP A 48 3.38 23.80 -6.50
C TRP A 48 2.68 23.90 -7.87
N PRO A 49 1.86 24.94 -8.11
CA PRO A 49 1.28 25.15 -9.43
C PRO A 49 2.39 25.28 -10.47
N SER A 50 2.31 24.48 -11.54
CA SER A 50 3.19 24.64 -12.70
C SER A 50 2.80 25.90 -13.48
N SER A 51 3.78 26.71 -13.89
CA SER A 51 3.58 27.82 -14.83
C SER A 51 3.24 27.35 -16.25
N ASP A 52 3.51 26.07 -16.55
CA ASP A 52 3.25 25.45 -17.86
C ASP A 52 1.98 24.61 -17.80
N ALA A 53 0.83 25.27 -17.73
CA ALA A 53 -0.42 24.70 -18.21
C ALA A 53 -0.47 24.86 -19.75
N SER A 54 0.48 24.23 -20.45
CA SER A 54 0.55 24.26 -21.91
C SER A 54 0.13 22.92 -22.51
N ALA A 55 -0.98 23.00 -23.22
CA ALA A 55 -1.41 22.15 -24.33
C ALA A 55 -1.63 20.65 -24.04
N SER A 56 -2.91 20.29 -23.89
CA SER A 56 -3.44 19.02 -24.38
C SER A 56 -3.00 18.82 -25.84
N LYS A 57 -1.93 18.05 -26.04
CA LYS A 57 -1.67 17.42 -27.34
C LYS A 57 -2.71 16.34 -27.51
N THR A 58 -3.46 16.40 -28.61
CA THR A 58 -4.23 15.27 -29.14
C THR A 58 -3.26 14.09 -29.26
N LYS A 59 -3.29 13.21 -28.26
CA LYS A 59 -2.65 11.89 -28.36
C LYS A 59 -3.38 11.11 -29.46
N PRO A 60 -2.69 10.19 -30.16
CA PRO A 60 -3.34 9.24 -31.07
C PRO A 60 -4.50 8.53 -30.34
N GLU A 61 -5.45 7.94 -31.08
CA GLU A 61 -6.54 7.13 -30.49
C GLU A 61 -5.94 6.14 -29.48
N ALA A 62 -6.02 6.51 -28.22
CA ALA A 62 -5.57 5.71 -27.10
C ALA A 62 -6.65 4.64 -26.90
N ASP A 63 -6.24 3.39 -26.87
CA ASP A 63 -7.13 2.32 -26.44
C ASP A 63 -7.55 2.53 -24.97
N ILE A 64 -8.51 1.73 -24.51
CA ILE A 64 -9.06 1.84 -23.16
C ILE A 64 -7.95 1.75 -22.10
N CYS A 65 -7.01 0.80 -22.18
CA CYS A 65 -5.90 0.70 -21.23
C CYS A 65 -5.05 1.98 -21.16
N ASP A 66 -4.67 2.55 -22.30
CA ASP A 66 -3.94 3.81 -22.33
C ASP A 66 -4.76 4.97 -21.73
N HIS A 67 -6.06 5.03 -22.03
CA HIS A 67 -6.98 6.03 -21.48
C HIS A 67 -7.14 5.90 -19.95
N LEU A 68 -7.18 4.68 -19.43
CA LEU A 68 -7.25 4.37 -18.01
C LEU A 68 -5.91 4.52 -17.29
N GLY A 69 -4.84 4.85 -18.03
CA GLY A 69 -3.50 5.16 -17.50
C GLY A 69 -2.63 3.95 -17.21
N TYR A 70 -2.87 2.82 -17.90
CA TYR A 70 -2.06 1.62 -17.82
C TYR A 70 -0.79 1.77 -18.65
N HIS A 71 0.35 1.89 -17.98
CA HIS A 71 1.66 2.01 -18.64
C HIS A 71 2.67 1.19 -17.84
N PRO A 72 3.75 0.67 -18.46
CA PRO A 72 4.76 -0.09 -17.73
C PRO A 72 5.31 0.71 -16.55
N ARG A 73 5.19 0.17 -15.34
CA ARG A 73 5.70 0.77 -14.09
C ARG A 73 6.51 -0.25 -13.30
N GLY A 74 7.31 0.25 -12.38
CA GLY A 74 8.13 -0.55 -11.49
C GLY A 74 9.61 -0.24 -11.68
N LYS A 75 10.35 -0.26 -10.58
CA LYS A 75 11.81 -0.09 -10.59
C LYS A 75 12.48 -1.46 -10.64
N PRO A 76 13.67 -1.59 -11.24
CA PRO A 76 14.47 -2.79 -11.08
C PRO A 76 14.81 -2.99 -9.59
N GLY A 77 14.95 -4.26 -9.19
CA GLY A 77 15.26 -4.65 -7.81
C GLY A 77 16.74 -4.80 -7.56
N ILE A 78 17.05 -5.69 -6.63
CA ILE A 78 18.38 -6.29 -6.52
C ILE A 78 18.70 -7.02 -7.84
N ASP A 79 19.92 -6.82 -8.35
CA ASP A 79 20.39 -7.47 -9.56
C ASP A 79 20.94 -8.88 -9.27
N TYR A 80 20.09 -9.88 -9.43
CA TYR A 80 20.47 -11.29 -9.22
C TYR A 80 21.23 -11.91 -10.41
N SER A 81 21.43 -11.19 -11.52
CA SER A 81 22.14 -11.73 -12.70
C SER A 81 23.60 -12.10 -12.40
N LEU A 82 24.13 -11.56 -11.30
CA LEU A 82 25.49 -11.81 -10.80
C LEU A 82 25.62 -13.13 -10.03
N LEU A 83 24.52 -13.85 -9.77
CA LEU A 83 24.52 -15.12 -9.05
C LEU A 83 24.59 -16.31 -10.00
N THR A 84 25.62 -17.13 -9.83
CA THR A 84 25.73 -18.42 -10.52
C THR A 84 24.75 -19.47 -10.00
N GLU A 85 24.22 -19.25 -8.80
CA GLU A 85 23.30 -20.09 -8.06
C GLU A 85 21.84 -19.90 -8.48
N LEU A 86 21.57 -18.88 -9.30
CA LEU A 86 20.26 -18.61 -9.85
C LEU A 86 20.05 -19.39 -11.15
N SER A 87 19.00 -20.20 -11.21
CA SER A 87 18.55 -20.86 -12.44
C SER A 87 17.17 -20.37 -12.88
N SER A 88 16.99 -20.20 -14.19
CA SER A 88 15.73 -19.69 -14.75
C SER A 88 14.62 -20.74 -14.67
N VAL A 89 13.42 -20.31 -14.27
CA VAL A 89 12.18 -21.09 -14.46
C VAL A 89 11.35 -20.33 -15.49
N ARG A 90 11.36 -20.80 -16.74
CA ARG A 90 10.66 -20.12 -17.83
C ARG A 90 9.16 -20.37 -17.76
N SER A 91 8.38 -19.30 -17.81
CA SER A 91 6.92 -19.37 -17.94
C SER A 91 6.36 -18.07 -18.53
N ALA A 92 5.08 -18.05 -18.88
CA ALA A 92 4.42 -16.81 -19.30
C ALA A 92 4.41 -15.77 -18.16
N GLU A 93 4.25 -16.23 -16.93
CA GLU A 93 4.19 -15.40 -15.72
C GLU A 93 5.55 -14.77 -15.36
N GLU A 94 6.67 -15.29 -15.87
CA GLU A 94 8.01 -14.72 -15.64
C GLU A 94 8.12 -13.26 -16.13
N LYS A 95 7.37 -12.88 -17.18
CA LYS A 95 7.33 -11.50 -17.67
C LYS A 95 6.66 -10.53 -16.69
N LEU A 96 5.69 -11.03 -15.93
CA LEU A 96 4.94 -10.25 -14.94
C LEU A 96 5.65 -10.24 -13.59
N PHE A 97 6.17 -11.40 -13.19
CA PHE A 97 6.85 -11.63 -11.92
C PHE A 97 8.19 -12.34 -12.16
N PRO A 98 9.24 -11.57 -12.51
CA PRO A 98 10.56 -12.11 -12.80
C PRO A 98 11.16 -12.88 -11.62
N GLY A 99 11.99 -13.87 -11.92
CA GLY A 99 12.70 -14.65 -10.90
C GLY A 99 13.05 -16.06 -11.36
N GLY A 100 13.44 -16.91 -10.42
CA GLY A 100 13.98 -18.24 -10.71
C GLY A 100 14.21 -19.05 -9.45
N LEU A 101 14.95 -20.14 -9.56
CA LEU A 101 15.38 -20.93 -8.41
C LEU A 101 16.75 -20.44 -7.95
N LEU A 102 16.84 -19.99 -6.71
CA LEU A 102 18.07 -19.60 -6.06
C LEU A 102 18.48 -20.70 -5.07
N LYS A 103 19.59 -21.39 -5.37
CA LYS A 103 20.12 -22.44 -4.48
C LYS A 103 21.04 -21.82 -3.42
N VAL A 104 20.74 -22.05 -2.14
CA VAL A 104 21.52 -21.55 -1.01
C VAL A 104 21.73 -22.70 -0.01
N GLY A 105 22.95 -23.24 0.04
CA GLY A 105 23.25 -24.42 0.85
C GLY A 105 22.36 -25.63 0.47
N SER A 106 21.63 -26.17 1.45
CA SER A 106 20.67 -27.26 1.26
C SER A 106 19.28 -26.79 0.80
N ARG A 107 19.02 -25.49 0.82
CA ARG A 107 17.70 -24.91 0.54
C ARG A 107 17.64 -24.35 -0.87
N THR A 108 16.48 -24.51 -1.50
CA THR A 108 16.18 -23.88 -2.80
C THR A 108 15.05 -22.88 -2.59
N PHE A 109 15.32 -21.61 -2.87
CA PHE A 109 14.34 -20.53 -2.83
C PHE A 109 13.75 -20.31 -4.22
N GLY A 110 12.43 -20.25 -4.33
CA GLY A 110 11.75 -19.69 -5.48
C GLY A 110 11.74 -18.17 -5.36
N LEU A 111 12.63 -17.50 -6.09
CA LEU A 111 12.69 -16.05 -6.17
C LEU A 111 11.54 -15.55 -7.05
N ILE A 112 10.75 -14.60 -6.55
CA ILE A 112 9.68 -13.93 -7.29
C ILE A 112 9.74 -12.44 -6.98
N ARG A 113 9.89 -11.61 -8.00
CA ARG A 113 9.88 -10.15 -7.85
C ARG A 113 8.49 -9.56 -8.08
N ILE A 114 8.07 -8.68 -7.18
CA ILE A 114 6.92 -7.79 -7.39
C ILE A 114 7.46 -6.35 -7.40
N GLY A 115 7.61 -5.78 -8.59
CA GLY A 115 8.27 -4.48 -8.79
C GLY A 115 7.39 -3.26 -8.50
N VAL A 116 6.07 -3.43 -8.50
CA VAL A 116 5.08 -2.38 -8.19
C VAL A 116 3.76 -3.05 -7.75
N PHE A 117 3.04 -2.44 -6.82
CA PHE A 117 1.73 -2.93 -6.36
C PHE A 117 0.58 -2.15 -7.03
N THR A 118 0.54 -2.09 -8.36
CA THR A 118 -0.61 -1.51 -9.07
C THR A 118 -0.88 -2.22 -10.38
N GLU A 119 -2.15 -2.48 -10.66
CA GLU A 119 -2.66 -3.02 -11.92
C GLU A 119 -2.21 -2.17 -13.10
N LYS A 120 -2.19 -0.84 -12.91
CA LYS A 120 -1.79 0.15 -13.91
C LYS A 120 -0.34 0.03 -14.38
N GLY A 121 0.47 -0.79 -13.71
CA GLY A 121 1.83 -1.12 -14.14
C GLY A 121 1.92 -2.18 -15.23
N PHE A 122 0.80 -2.83 -15.59
CA PHE A 122 0.76 -4.02 -16.44
C PHE A 122 -0.22 -3.88 -17.62
N PRO A 123 0.11 -3.06 -18.64
CA PRO A 123 -0.79 -2.81 -19.78
C PRO A 123 -1.20 -4.09 -20.52
N ASP A 124 -0.27 -5.04 -20.72
CA ASP A 124 -0.56 -6.33 -21.37
C ASP A 124 -1.67 -7.12 -20.65
N VAL A 125 -1.74 -7.02 -19.33
CA VAL A 125 -2.76 -7.72 -18.52
C VAL A 125 -4.09 -6.97 -18.56
N CYS A 126 -4.05 -5.64 -18.67
CA CYS A 126 -5.25 -4.85 -18.95
C CYS A 126 -5.87 -5.22 -20.31
N HIS A 127 -5.08 -5.33 -21.37
CA HIS A 127 -5.59 -5.79 -22.68
C HIS A 127 -6.18 -7.20 -22.61
N GLN A 128 -5.57 -8.09 -21.81
CA GLN A 128 -6.14 -9.40 -21.55
C GLN A 128 -7.49 -9.31 -20.82
N ALA A 129 -7.63 -8.38 -19.86
CA ALA A 129 -8.88 -8.14 -19.15
C ALA A 129 -9.98 -7.64 -20.11
N GLU A 130 -9.66 -6.66 -20.96
CA GLU A 130 -10.58 -6.14 -21.99
C GLU A 130 -11.11 -7.24 -22.89
N GLN A 131 -10.21 -8.08 -23.41
CA GLN A 131 -10.56 -9.21 -24.27
C GLN A 131 -11.49 -10.21 -23.56
N GLN A 132 -11.20 -10.56 -22.29
CA GLN A 132 -12.04 -11.47 -21.52
C GLN A 132 -13.40 -10.88 -21.14
N MET A 133 -13.48 -9.55 -21.07
CA MET A 133 -14.71 -8.82 -20.80
C MET A 133 -15.54 -8.55 -22.08
N GLY A 134 -14.98 -8.83 -23.26
CA GLY A 134 -15.63 -8.54 -24.54
C GLY A 134 -15.71 -7.04 -24.84
N LEU A 135 -14.81 -6.24 -24.29
CA LEU A 135 -14.74 -4.80 -24.57
C LEU A 135 -14.05 -4.55 -25.91
N SER A 136 -14.57 -3.61 -26.69
CA SER A 136 -13.85 -3.09 -27.86
C SER A 136 -12.75 -2.15 -27.39
N ALA A 137 -11.55 -2.24 -27.99
CA ALA A 137 -10.38 -1.44 -27.62
C ALA A 137 -10.64 0.09 -27.61
N ASN A 138 -11.60 0.56 -28.42
CA ASN A 138 -11.96 1.99 -28.53
C ASN A 138 -13.33 2.32 -27.91
N ALA A 139 -13.92 1.42 -27.11
CA ALA A 139 -15.20 1.72 -26.47
C ALA A 139 -15.03 2.82 -25.41
N ALA A 140 -16.05 3.67 -25.26
CA ALA A 140 -16.11 4.60 -24.15
C ALA A 140 -16.16 3.80 -22.83
N CYS A 141 -15.26 4.13 -21.89
CA CYS A 141 -15.20 3.48 -20.60
C CYS A 141 -15.46 4.53 -19.52
N ASP A 142 -16.66 4.48 -18.93
CA ASP A 142 -17.03 5.30 -17.78
C ASP A 142 -16.39 4.79 -16.48
N VAL A 143 -16.70 5.43 -15.35
CA VAL A 143 -16.14 5.05 -14.04
C VAL A 143 -16.48 3.60 -13.67
N ALA A 144 -17.69 3.12 -14.00
CA ALA A 144 -18.10 1.76 -13.67
C ALA A 144 -17.41 0.72 -14.59
N CYS A 145 -17.16 1.07 -15.85
CA CYS A 145 -16.33 0.29 -16.75
C CYS A 145 -14.89 0.23 -16.23
N ALA A 146 -14.29 1.38 -15.88
CA ALA A 146 -12.93 1.48 -15.39
C ALA A 146 -12.69 0.62 -14.14
N ASP A 147 -13.61 0.68 -13.18
CA ASP A 147 -13.58 -0.13 -11.96
C ASP A 147 -13.59 -1.64 -12.27
N LYS A 148 -14.43 -2.09 -13.22
CA LYS A 148 -14.48 -3.50 -13.62
C LYS A 148 -13.19 -3.95 -14.34
N VAL A 149 -12.61 -3.11 -15.18
CA VAL A 149 -11.33 -3.39 -15.84
C VAL A 149 -10.21 -3.49 -14.82
N GLU A 150 -10.19 -2.60 -13.83
CA GLU A 150 -9.22 -2.63 -12.73
C GLU A 150 -9.33 -3.92 -11.91
N VAL A 151 -10.53 -4.30 -11.44
CA VAL A 151 -10.76 -5.56 -10.71
C VAL A 151 -10.36 -6.76 -11.54
N LYS A 152 -10.76 -6.80 -12.82
CA LYS A 152 -10.43 -7.93 -13.69
C LYS A 152 -8.92 -8.06 -13.92
N THR A 153 -8.22 -6.93 -14.03
CA THR A 153 -6.75 -6.91 -14.17
C THR A 153 -6.08 -7.38 -12.88
N ALA A 154 -6.54 -6.92 -11.72
CA ALA A 154 -6.07 -7.36 -10.42
C ALA A 154 -6.26 -8.87 -10.21
N ASP A 155 -7.39 -9.42 -10.62
CA ASP A 155 -7.67 -10.86 -10.55
C ASP A 155 -6.70 -11.67 -11.42
N LEU A 156 -6.44 -11.22 -12.65
CA LEU A 156 -5.49 -11.85 -13.56
C LEU A 156 -4.06 -11.80 -13.02
N LEU A 157 -3.63 -10.66 -12.46
CA LEU A 157 -2.33 -10.51 -11.82
C LEU A 157 -2.18 -11.40 -10.59
N THR A 158 -3.21 -11.47 -9.75
CA THR A 158 -3.21 -12.33 -8.54
C THR A 158 -3.16 -13.81 -8.90
N ALA A 159 -3.89 -14.21 -9.94
CA ALA A 159 -3.83 -15.57 -10.48
C ALA A 159 -2.43 -15.88 -11.05
N ALA A 160 -1.85 -14.97 -11.85
CA ALA A 160 -0.51 -15.14 -12.41
C ALA A 160 0.56 -15.25 -11.31
N LEU A 161 0.48 -14.44 -10.24
CA LEU A 161 1.39 -14.52 -9.10
C LEU A 161 1.28 -15.88 -8.38
N THR A 162 0.05 -16.36 -8.18
CA THR A 162 -0.20 -17.67 -7.57
C THR A 162 0.35 -18.80 -8.44
N THR A 163 0.12 -18.75 -9.75
CA THR A 163 0.66 -19.70 -10.72
C THR A 163 2.19 -19.68 -10.69
N ARG A 164 2.81 -18.50 -10.63
CA ARG A 164 4.27 -18.36 -10.53
C ARG A 164 4.81 -19.03 -9.26
N ALA A 165 4.16 -18.83 -8.13
CA ALA A 165 4.54 -19.49 -6.87
C ALA A 165 4.44 -21.02 -6.95
N GLU A 166 3.38 -21.55 -7.55
CA GLU A 166 3.23 -22.98 -7.77
C GLU A 166 4.26 -23.54 -8.76
N GLN A 167 4.59 -22.81 -9.82
CA GLN A 167 5.67 -23.18 -10.75
C GLN A 167 7.02 -23.30 -10.03
N MET A 168 7.35 -22.36 -9.15
CA MET A 168 8.57 -22.44 -8.33
C MET A 168 8.56 -23.67 -7.43
N ARG A 169 7.45 -23.95 -6.76
CA ARG A 169 7.28 -25.14 -5.91
C ARG A 169 7.48 -26.43 -6.73
N HIS A 170 6.84 -26.53 -7.89
CA HIS A 170 6.97 -27.68 -8.79
C HIS A 170 8.38 -27.84 -9.35
N ALA A 171 9.11 -26.74 -9.55
CA ALA A 171 10.49 -26.75 -9.99
C ALA A 171 11.49 -27.11 -8.86
N GLY A 172 11.02 -27.32 -7.62
CA GLY A 172 11.84 -27.78 -6.49
C GLY A 172 12.14 -26.71 -5.45
N ALA A 173 11.46 -25.56 -5.48
CA ALA A 173 11.54 -24.59 -4.39
C ALA A 173 10.98 -25.18 -3.09
N THR A 174 11.71 -24.93 -2.00
CA THR A 174 11.38 -25.33 -0.62
C THR A 174 10.94 -24.15 0.25
N ALA A 175 11.17 -22.92 -0.25
CA ALA A 175 10.68 -21.67 0.29
C ALA A 175 10.53 -20.67 -0.87
N LEU A 176 9.75 -19.61 -0.70
CA LEU A 176 9.70 -18.48 -1.61
C LEU A 176 10.49 -17.30 -1.03
N LEU A 177 11.22 -16.60 -1.91
CA LEU A 177 11.82 -15.29 -1.62
C LEU A 177 11.09 -14.27 -2.48
N ILE A 178 10.23 -13.47 -1.85
CA ILE A 178 9.44 -12.44 -2.54
C ILE A 178 10.21 -11.13 -2.47
N ASP A 179 10.73 -10.68 -3.60
CA ASP A 179 11.50 -9.44 -3.69
C ASP A 179 10.59 -8.24 -3.98
N ILE A 180 10.48 -7.34 -2.99
CA ILE A 180 9.81 -6.04 -3.10
C ILE A 180 10.75 -4.86 -2.82
N THR A 181 12.06 -5.07 -2.97
CA THR A 181 13.05 -3.99 -2.90
C THR A 181 12.77 -2.94 -3.97
N ARG A 182 12.95 -1.66 -3.61
CA ARG A 182 12.68 -0.49 -4.47
C ARG A 182 11.24 -0.39 -4.99
N ASN A 183 10.31 -1.13 -4.40
CA ASN A 183 8.89 -1.03 -4.72
C ASN A 183 8.27 0.13 -3.91
N GLY A 184 7.90 1.21 -4.60
CA GLY A 184 7.32 2.40 -3.97
C GLY A 184 5.84 2.27 -3.55
N GLY A 185 5.23 1.10 -3.74
CA GLY A 185 3.82 0.85 -3.44
C GLY A 185 2.93 0.84 -4.68
N GLY A 186 1.71 1.38 -4.54
CA GLY A 186 0.70 1.39 -5.59
C GLY A 186 -0.72 1.47 -5.05
N SER A 187 -1.63 0.72 -5.66
CA SER A 187 -3.06 0.68 -5.36
C SER A 187 -3.40 -0.32 -4.25
N ASP A 188 -4.69 -0.36 -3.90
CA ASP A 188 -5.23 -1.31 -2.93
C ASP A 188 -5.24 -2.77 -3.44
N TRP A 189 -4.82 -3.05 -4.68
CA TRP A 189 -4.55 -4.42 -5.13
C TRP A 189 -3.61 -5.16 -4.19
N VAL A 190 -2.72 -4.44 -3.50
CA VAL A 190 -1.77 -4.99 -2.53
C VAL A 190 -2.40 -5.88 -1.45
N ASP A 191 -3.71 -5.77 -1.21
CA ASP A 191 -4.43 -6.64 -0.30
C ASP A 191 -4.55 -8.10 -0.78
N ALA A 192 -4.62 -8.34 -2.10
CA ALA A 192 -4.83 -9.68 -2.65
C ALA A 192 -3.56 -10.56 -2.69
N PRO A 193 -2.40 -10.08 -3.19
CA PRO A 193 -1.15 -10.84 -3.24
C PRO A 193 -0.72 -11.54 -1.93
N PRO A 194 -0.67 -10.87 -0.77
CA PRO A 194 -0.19 -11.52 0.46
C PRO A 194 -1.14 -12.63 0.90
N ARG A 195 -2.46 -12.46 0.67
CA ARG A 195 -3.49 -13.46 0.99
C ARG A 195 -3.42 -14.67 0.07
N ALA A 196 -3.28 -14.43 -1.23
CA ALA A 196 -3.14 -15.48 -2.24
C ALA A 196 -1.89 -16.33 -2.00
N LEU A 197 -0.80 -15.68 -1.60
CA LEU A 197 0.47 -16.33 -1.31
C LEU A 197 0.52 -16.98 0.07
N SER A 198 -0.31 -16.58 1.04
CA SER A 198 -0.23 -17.01 2.45
C SER A 198 -0.72 -18.44 2.68
N ALA A 199 -0.07 -19.11 3.65
CA ALA A 199 -0.46 -20.44 4.14
C ALA A 199 -1.63 -20.39 5.14
N LYS A 200 -2.04 -19.19 5.56
CA LYS A 200 -3.05 -18.96 6.59
C LYS A 200 -3.83 -17.68 6.33
N PRO A 201 -5.08 -17.59 6.82
CA PRO A 201 -5.84 -16.36 6.84
C PRO A 201 -5.05 -15.19 7.42
N LEU A 202 -5.02 -14.06 6.72
CA LEU A 202 -4.38 -12.82 7.18
C LEU A 202 -5.41 -11.89 7.80
N ARG A 203 -5.10 -11.36 8.97
CA ARG A 203 -5.95 -10.42 9.70
C ARG A 203 -5.39 -9.01 9.57
N ASP A 204 -6.21 -8.08 9.12
CA ASP A 204 -5.80 -6.70 8.87
C ASP A 204 -5.33 -6.00 10.15
N PRO A 205 -4.37 -5.07 10.02
CA PRO A 205 -4.00 -4.16 11.09
C PRO A 205 -5.14 -3.18 11.38
N ARG A 206 -5.10 -2.58 12.57
CA ARG A 206 -6.09 -1.57 12.96
C ARG A 206 -5.83 -0.27 12.22
N LYS A 207 -6.89 0.42 11.82
CA LYS A 207 -6.84 1.75 11.23
C LYS A 207 -7.49 2.77 12.16
N SER A 208 -6.76 3.84 12.43
CA SER A 208 -7.29 5.07 13.02
C SER A 208 -7.39 6.11 11.91
N PHE A 209 -8.26 7.09 12.09
CA PHE A 209 -8.48 8.12 11.09
C PHE A 209 -8.67 9.50 11.71
N VAL A 210 -8.34 10.54 10.95
CA VAL A 210 -8.52 11.93 11.36
C VAL A 210 -10.01 12.25 11.42
N LYS A 211 -10.45 12.84 12.53
CA LYS A 211 -11.83 13.32 12.67
C LYS A 211 -12.03 14.52 11.73
N SER A 212 -12.76 14.30 10.64
CA SER A 212 -13.04 15.32 9.62
C SER A 212 -14.34 15.03 8.87
N ASP A 213 -14.86 16.03 8.16
CA ASP A 213 -16.03 15.87 7.29
C ASP A 213 -15.77 14.89 6.13
N HIS A 214 -14.52 14.76 5.70
CA HIS A 214 -14.09 13.76 4.72
C HIS A 214 -14.37 12.35 5.22
N TRP A 215 -13.85 12.00 6.40
CA TRP A 215 -14.10 10.69 7.01
C TRP A 215 -15.55 10.50 7.43
N LEU A 216 -16.23 11.57 7.87
CA LEU A 216 -17.64 11.49 8.23
C LEU A 216 -18.49 11.02 7.05
N ARG A 217 -18.31 11.62 5.86
CA ARG A 217 -19.02 11.23 4.64
C ARG A 217 -18.75 9.78 4.26
N GLN A 218 -17.49 9.36 4.25
CA GLN A 218 -17.13 7.97 3.97
C GLN A 218 -17.81 6.98 4.92
N LEU A 219 -17.80 7.27 6.23
CA LEU A 219 -18.44 6.40 7.22
C LEU A 219 -19.97 6.35 7.07
N GLU A 220 -20.61 7.48 6.73
CA GLU A 220 -22.05 7.55 6.47
C GLU A 220 -22.44 6.81 5.19
N ASP A 221 -21.60 6.87 4.15
CA ASP A 221 -21.78 6.15 2.90
C ASP A 221 -21.66 4.63 3.11
N THR A 222 -20.57 4.17 3.72
CA THR A 222 -20.38 2.76 4.09
C THR A 222 -21.51 2.24 5.02
N LEU A 223 -21.97 3.05 5.98
CA LEU A 223 -23.11 2.66 6.83
C LEU A 223 -24.40 2.51 6.01
N ARG A 224 -24.64 3.38 5.04
CA ARG A 224 -25.82 3.33 4.17
C ARG A 224 -25.83 2.04 3.34
N ASP A 225 -24.69 1.62 2.82
CA ASP A 225 -24.58 0.40 2.01
C ASP A 225 -24.79 -0.87 2.86
N ILE A 226 -24.23 -0.90 4.08
CA ILE A 226 -24.45 -2.01 5.03
C ILE A 226 -25.92 -2.08 5.47
N VAL A 227 -26.56 -0.94 5.72
CA VAL A 227 -28.00 -0.88 6.08
C VAL A 227 -28.87 -1.30 4.89
N ALA A 228 -28.48 -0.97 3.66
CA ALA A 228 -29.18 -1.45 2.47
C ALA A 228 -29.14 -2.99 2.38
N ASP A 229 -27.99 -3.62 2.65
CA ASP A 229 -27.90 -5.09 2.71
C ASP A 229 -28.78 -5.68 3.83
N GLN A 230 -28.85 -5.03 5.00
CA GLN A 230 -29.78 -5.44 6.06
C GLN A 230 -31.25 -5.42 5.60
N HIS A 231 -31.65 -4.41 4.83
CA HIS A 231 -33.01 -4.32 4.31
C HIS A 231 -33.28 -5.32 3.17
N ASN A 232 -32.25 -5.75 2.44
CA ASN A 232 -32.35 -6.71 1.33
C ASN A 232 -32.33 -8.17 1.79
N GLY A 233 -33.04 -8.50 2.88
CA GLY A 233 -33.19 -9.88 3.36
C GLY A 233 -32.11 -10.38 4.32
N HIS A 234 -31.15 -9.53 4.71
CA HIS A 234 -30.07 -9.87 5.66
C HIS A 234 -30.22 -9.20 7.04
N ALA A 235 -31.43 -8.77 7.41
CA ALA A 235 -31.67 -8.00 8.65
C ALA A 235 -31.24 -8.73 9.94
N SER A 236 -31.36 -10.06 9.96
CA SER A 236 -30.97 -10.89 11.11
C SER A 236 -29.48 -11.20 11.17
N ASP A 237 -28.72 -10.85 10.12
CA ASP A 237 -27.29 -11.12 10.04
C ASP A 237 -26.56 -10.41 11.20
N PRO A 238 -25.97 -11.17 12.16
CA PRO A 238 -25.32 -10.59 13.33
C PRO A 238 -24.09 -9.76 12.96
N PHE A 239 -23.46 -10.11 11.85
CA PHE A 239 -22.25 -9.48 11.37
C PHE A 239 -22.56 -8.09 10.79
N LEU A 240 -23.59 -7.94 9.96
CA LEU A 240 -24.02 -6.63 9.45
C LEU A 240 -24.48 -5.72 10.60
N ARG A 241 -25.12 -6.31 11.63
CA ARG A 241 -25.56 -5.56 12.83
C ARG A 241 -24.36 -5.01 13.63
N ASP A 242 -23.31 -5.81 13.86
CA ASP A 242 -22.10 -5.32 14.54
C ASP A 242 -21.38 -4.26 13.71
N ALA A 243 -21.23 -4.49 12.40
CA ALA A 243 -20.62 -3.54 11.48
C ALA A 243 -21.34 -2.18 11.49
N ALA A 244 -22.67 -2.19 11.38
CA ALA A 244 -23.48 -0.97 11.46
C ALA A 244 -23.36 -0.26 12.82
N LEU A 245 -23.33 -1.00 13.93
CA LEU A 245 -23.14 -0.43 15.27
C LEU A 245 -21.77 0.23 15.42
N ARG A 246 -20.72 -0.43 14.94
CA ARG A 246 -19.34 0.06 14.93
C ARG A 246 -19.21 1.34 14.12
N LEU A 247 -19.82 1.42 12.94
CA LEU A 247 -19.83 2.63 12.11
C LEU A 247 -20.60 3.77 12.76
N ARG A 248 -21.77 3.52 13.38
CA ARG A 248 -22.49 4.56 14.13
C ARG A 248 -21.64 5.15 15.26
N LYS A 249 -20.85 4.33 15.96
CA LYS A 249 -19.89 4.80 16.97
C LYS A 249 -18.74 5.59 16.34
N ALA A 250 -18.23 5.15 15.19
CA ALA A 250 -17.20 5.86 14.44
C ALA A 250 -17.69 7.25 14.01
N ILE A 251 -18.89 7.35 13.43
CA ILE A 251 -19.58 8.59 13.06
C ILE A 251 -19.72 9.53 14.26
N ALA A 252 -20.20 9.01 15.39
CA ALA A 252 -20.34 9.79 16.62
C ALA A 252 -18.98 10.32 17.11
N ALA A 253 -17.90 9.54 16.96
CA ALA A 253 -16.55 9.96 17.31
C ALA A 253 -15.98 11.02 16.34
N SER A 254 -16.28 10.92 15.04
CA SER A 254 -15.89 11.91 14.02
C SER A 254 -16.52 13.28 14.26
N LYS A 255 -17.74 13.31 14.81
CA LYS A 255 -18.47 14.57 15.12
C LYS A 255 -17.94 15.28 16.36
N GLN A 256 -17.01 14.69 17.12
CA GLN A 256 -16.42 15.33 18.29
C GLN A 256 -15.31 16.30 17.89
N PRO A 257 -15.43 17.61 18.18
CA PRO A 257 -14.43 18.59 17.79
C PRO A 257 -13.11 18.35 18.53
N CYS A 258 -12.02 18.69 17.87
CA CYS A 258 -10.69 18.76 18.48
C CYS A 258 -9.97 19.98 17.91
N ASP A 259 -9.76 20.99 18.75
CA ASP A 259 -9.06 22.22 18.35
C ASP A 259 -7.55 22.03 18.52
N ALA A 260 -6.83 21.96 17.39
CA ALA A 260 -5.36 21.87 17.37
C ALA A 260 -4.67 23.23 17.51
N SER A 261 -5.38 24.36 17.47
CA SER A 261 -4.73 25.68 17.31
C SER A 261 -3.65 25.95 18.36
N LYS A 262 -3.88 25.52 19.61
CA LYS A 262 -2.94 25.70 20.72
C LYS A 262 -1.68 24.85 20.63
N VAL A 263 -1.66 23.79 19.82
CA VAL A 263 -0.49 22.91 19.70
C VAL A 263 0.72 23.64 19.11
N TRP A 264 0.46 24.60 18.22
CA TRP A 264 1.49 25.40 17.56
C TRP A 264 2.17 26.41 18.48
N VAL A 265 1.51 26.79 19.59
CA VAL A 265 2.04 27.76 20.57
C VAL A 265 2.57 27.07 21.82
N THR A 266 1.85 26.06 22.30
CA THR A 266 2.12 25.42 23.59
C THR A 266 2.82 24.07 23.46
N GLY A 267 2.86 23.49 22.27
CA GLY A 267 3.29 22.11 22.04
C GLY A 267 2.34 21.05 22.62
N LYS A 268 1.19 21.44 23.17
CA LYS A 268 0.24 20.56 23.84
C LYS A 268 -1.06 20.44 23.05
N LEU A 269 -1.58 19.21 23.02
CA LEU A 269 -2.85 18.87 22.41
C LEU A 269 -3.75 18.21 23.47
N ASP A 270 -4.85 18.88 23.82
CA ASP A 270 -5.73 18.48 24.93
C ASP A 270 -6.84 17.48 24.51
N CYS A 271 -6.86 17.07 23.24
CA CYS A 271 -7.86 16.18 22.66
C CYS A 271 -7.24 15.19 21.66
N SER A 272 -7.95 14.12 21.32
CA SER A 272 -7.51 13.21 20.26
C SER A 272 -8.02 13.68 18.90
N PHE A 273 -7.10 14.01 17.99
CA PHE A 273 -7.39 14.24 16.56
C PHE A 273 -7.86 12.98 15.84
N LEU A 274 -7.51 11.81 16.36
CA LEU A 274 -7.83 10.52 15.75
C LEU A 274 -9.04 9.87 16.41
N ALA A 275 -9.90 9.28 15.59
CA ALA A 275 -10.84 8.25 16.01
C ALA A 275 -10.16 6.88 15.89
N LYS A 276 -10.21 6.08 16.96
CA LYS A 276 -9.43 4.83 17.10
C LYS A 276 -10.34 3.65 17.41
N GLY A 277 -9.94 2.46 16.98
CA GLY A 277 -10.57 1.19 17.39
C GLY A 277 -11.82 0.79 16.61
N PHE A 278 -12.21 1.58 15.61
CA PHE A 278 -13.40 1.32 14.80
C PHE A 278 -13.10 0.50 13.55
N LEU A 279 -12.03 0.82 12.81
CA LEU A 279 -11.76 0.27 11.49
C LEU A 279 -10.48 -0.58 11.46
N PHE A 280 -10.34 -1.33 10.37
CA PHE A 280 -9.14 -2.02 9.96
C PHE A 280 -8.63 -1.42 8.65
N ALA A 281 -7.42 -1.78 8.22
CA ALA A 281 -6.79 -1.23 7.02
C ALA A 281 -7.75 -1.26 5.82
N SER A 282 -8.37 -2.41 5.58
CA SER A 282 -9.16 -2.65 4.38
C SER A 282 -10.67 -2.67 4.63
N GLY A 283 -11.15 -2.12 5.74
CA GLY A 283 -12.59 -1.94 5.96
C GLY A 283 -13.05 -2.02 7.41
N VAL A 284 -14.31 -2.41 7.59
CA VAL A 284 -14.93 -2.60 8.91
C VAL A 284 -14.47 -3.90 9.57
N LEU A 285 -14.13 -4.89 8.76
CA LEU A 285 -13.70 -6.19 9.23
C LEU A 285 -12.20 -6.34 9.30
N ARG A 286 -11.79 -7.17 10.25
CA ARG A 286 -10.41 -7.62 10.34
C ARG A 286 -10.07 -8.71 9.32
N TYR A 287 -11.06 -9.48 8.90
CA TYR A 287 -10.91 -10.62 7.99
C TYR A 287 -12.28 -11.09 7.50
N ALA A 288 -12.35 -11.49 6.23
CA ALA A 288 -13.39 -12.36 5.70
C ALA A 288 -12.76 -13.42 4.78
N ALA A 289 -13.31 -14.63 4.79
CA ALA A 289 -12.84 -15.69 3.90
C ALA A 289 -13.20 -15.36 2.44
N PRO A 290 -12.39 -15.79 1.45
CA PRO A 290 -12.70 -15.58 0.03
C PRO A 290 -14.11 -16.06 -0.32
N GLY A 291 -14.89 -15.23 -1.02
CA GLY A 291 -16.26 -15.53 -1.42
C GLY A 291 -17.32 -15.45 -0.32
N SER A 292 -16.95 -15.33 0.96
CA SER A 292 -17.92 -15.33 2.07
C SER A 292 -18.86 -14.10 2.09
N LEU A 293 -18.48 -13.02 1.42
CA LEU A 293 -19.28 -11.79 1.32
C LEU A 293 -19.93 -11.60 -0.07
N ALA A 294 -19.92 -12.62 -0.94
CA ALA A 294 -20.36 -12.48 -2.33
C ALA A 294 -21.83 -12.02 -2.49
N GLY A 295 -22.68 -12.26 -1.49
CA GLY A 295 -24.09 -11.86 -1.49
C GLY A 295 -24.36 -10.42 -1.05
N PHE A 296 -23.35 -9.70 -0.55
CA PHE A 296 -23.50 -8.34 -0.03
C PHE A 296 -23.08 -7.29 -1.06
N LYS A 297 -23.87 -6.23 -1.21
CA LYS A 297 -23.47 -5.08 -2.02
C LYS A 297 -22.34 -4.30 -1.34
N SER A 298 -22.37 -4.22 -0.02
CA SER A 298 -21.36 -3.56 0.83
C SER A 298 -20.09 -4.42 1.06
N ARG A 299 -19.87 -5.48 0.28
CA ARG A 299 -18.76 -6.42 0.53
C ARG A 299 -17.39 -5.73 0.52
N ASP A 300 -17.20 -4.74 -0.35
CA ASP A 300 -15.94 -4.01 -0.51
C ASP A 300 -15.75 -3.00 0.65
N ASP A 301 -16.84 -2.45 1.20
CA ASP A 301 -16.81 -1.60 2.40
C ASP A 301 -16.53 -2.40 3.68
N LEU A 302 -17.13 -3.58 3.78
CA LEU A 302 -16.96 -4.49 4.89
C LEU A 302 -15.51 -4.98 4.92
N PHE A 303 -15.00 -5.42 3.78
CA PHE A 303 -13.66 -5.94 3.61
C PHE A 303 -13.23 -5.84 2.15
N TYR A 304 -12.49 -4.78 1.83
CA TYR A 304 -12.03 -4.46 0.49
C TYR A 304 -11.42 -5.63 -0.29
N PRO A 305 -10.63 -6.55 0.31
CA PRO A 305 -10.11 -7.70 -0.43
C PRO A 305 -11.20 -8.58 -1.04
N ALA A 306 -12.43 -8.56 -0.52
CA ALA A 306 -13.57 -9.32 -1.05
C ALA A 306 -13.97 -8.93 -2.48
N ARG A 307 -13.48 -7.80 -3.00
CA ARG A 307 -13.67 -7.40 -4.41
C ARG A 307 -12.87 -8.25 -5.38
N TYR A 308 -11.75 -8.83 -4.91
CA TYR A 308 -10.79 -9.57 -5.74
C TYR A 308 -11.00 -11.08 -5.66
N ALA A 309 -10.68 -11.77 -6.74
CA ALA A 309 -10.63 -13.22 -6.82
C ALA A 309 -9.27 -13.76 -6.38
N TYR A 310 -9.23 -14.43 -5.23
CA TYR A 310 -8.06 -15.16 -4.74
C TYR A 310 -8.47 -16.39 -3.92
N THR A 311 -7.50 -17.27 -3.67
CA THR A 311 -7.69 -18.46 -2.84
C THR A 311 -6.68 -18.47 -1.70
N GLU A 312 -7.15 -18.85 -0.51
CA GLU A 312 -6.29 -19.16 0.62
C GLU A 312 -6.01 -20.67 0.63
N SER A 313 -4.79 -21.08 0.93
CA SER A 313 -4.39 -22.49 0.94
C SER A 313 -3.37 -22.76 2.03
N THR A 314 -3.50 -23.87 2.76
CA THR A 314 -2.52 -24.25 3.79
C THR A 314 -1.25 -24.90 3.23
N ASN A 315 -1.25 -25.28 1.95
CA ASN A 315 -0.13 -25.98 1.30
C ASN A 315 0.90 -25.02 0.66
N ARG A 316 0.93 -23.75 1.09
CA ARG A 316 1.87 -22.76 0.56
C ARG A 316 3.25 -22.93 1.21
N LEU A 317 4.30 -22.74 0.41
CA LEU A 317 5.68 -22.76 0.89
C LEU A 317 5.92 -21.70 1.99
N PRO A 318 6.91 -21.92 2.88
CA PRO A 318 7.47 -20.86 3.72
C PRO A 318 7.89 -19.66 2.86
N ARG A 319 7.75 -18.45 3.39
CA ARG A 319 8.00 -17.21 2.64
C ARG A 319 8.96 -16.30 3.39
N TYR A 320 9.87 -15.73 2.62
CA TYR A 320 10.72 -14.63 3.01
C TYR A 320 10.36 -13.45 2.13
N VAL A 321 10.27 -12.24 2.70
CA VAL A 321 10.00 -11.02 1.95
C VAL A 321 11.22 -10.13 2.05
N LEU A 322 11.82 -9.81 0.91
CA LEU A 322 12.98 -8.93 0.82
C LEU A 322 12.52 -7.49 0.68
N VAL A 323 12.95 -6.64 1.61
CA VAL A 323 12.60 -5.22 1.68
C VAL A 323 13.84 -4.35 1.74
N ASP A 324 13.76 -3.09 1.28
CA ASP A 324 14.81 -2.11 1.48
C ASP A 324 14.28 -0.72 1.84
N LYS A 325 15.18 0.24 2.04
CA LYS A 325 14.82 1.64 2.35
C LYS A 325 13.96 2.31 1.27
N ASP A 326 13.89 1.70 0.08
CA ASP A 326 13.13 2.16 -1.08
C ASP A 326 11.85 1.31 -1.27
N THR A 327 11.49 0.47 -0.30
CA THR A 327 10.16 -0.12 -0.11
C THR A 327 9.26 0.88 0.62
N TRP A 328 8.17 1.34 -0.01
CA TRP A 328 7.27 2.37 0.53
C TRP A 328 5.78 2.01 0.38
N SER A 329 4.93 2.65 1.18
CA SER A 329 3.47 2.72 0.98
C SER A 329 2.81 1.34 0.94
N ALA A 330 2.05 1.01 -0.10
CA ALA A 330 1.41 -0.30 -0.26
C ALA A 330 2.41 -1.47 -0.09
N ALA A 331 3.67 -1.32 -0.53
CA ALA A 331 4.67 -2.36 -0.36
C ALA A 331 5.05 -2.59 1.12
N GLU A 332 5.02 -1.54 1.94
CA GLU A 332 5.18 -1.65 3.40
C GLU A 332 3.98 -2.35 4.02
N TYR A 333 2.76 -2.05 3.56
CA TYR A 333 1.57 -2.75 4.00
C TYR A 333 1.61 -4.25 3.68
N PHE A 334 2.12 -4.64 2.51
CA PHE A 334 2.36 -6.05 2.16
C PHE A 334 3.28 -6.74 3.18
N ALA A 335 4.43 -6.12 3.47
CA ALA A 335 5.39 -6.65 4.44
C ALA A 335 4.78 -6.69 5.86
N ALA A 336 4.10 -5.62 6.25
CA ALA A 336 3.45 -5.48 7.55
C ALA A 336 2.40 -6.56 7.79
N LEU A 337 1.49 -6.74 6.83
CA LEU A 337 0.40 -7.71 6.93
C LEU A 337 0.95 -9.13 7.08
N LEU A 338 2.00 -9.48 6.34
CA LEU A 338 2.62 -10.79 6.44
C LEU A 338 3.38 -10.97 7.77
N GLN A 339 4.16 -9.97 8.20
CA GLN A 339 4.94 -10.02 9.43
C GLN A 339 4.05 -10.10 10.67
N ASP A 340 3.06 -9.22 10.79
CA ASP A 340 2.15 -9.11 11.94
C ASP A 340 1.25 -10.34 12.11
N ASN A 341 1.01 -11.06 11.01
CA ASN A 341 0.31 -12.34 11.03
C ASN A 341 1.25 -13.53 11.21
N HIS A 342 2.57 -13.33 11.32
CA HIS A 342 3.60 -14.38 11.32
C HIS A 342 3.51 -15.30 10.09
N ALA A 343 3.20 -14.74 8.93
CA ALA A 343 2.99 -15.46 7.67
C ALA A 343 4.20 -15.43 6.74
N ALA A 344 5.19 -14.58 7.01
CA ALA A 344 6.49 -14.56 6.35
C ALA A 344 7.56 -14.00 7.29
N THR A 345 8.83 -14.31 7.00
CA THR A 345 9.99 -13.65 7.61
C THR A 345 10.40 -12.46 6.73
N ILE A 346 10.47 -11.28 7.31
CA ILE A 346 10.92 -10.07 6.62
C ILE A 346 12.45 -9.99 6.70
N VAL A 347 13.11 -9.84 5.56
CA VAL A 347 14.57 -9.82 5.45
C VAL A 347 14.97 -8.54 4.70
N GLY A 348 16.03 -7.86 5.13
CA GLY A 348 16.52 -6.67 4.43
C GLY A 348 16.91 -5.53 5.36
N GLU A 349 16.64 -4.30 4.97
CA GLU A 349 16.84 -3.11 5.83
C GLU A 349 15.49 -2.45 6.18
N LEU A 350 15.50 -1.49 7.11
CA LEU A 350 14.31 -0.72 7.48
C LEU A 350 13.69 -0.07 6.22
N THR A 351 12.37 -0.19 6.06
CA THR A 351 11.62 0.42 4.95
C THR A 351 11.43 1.93 5.12
N GLY A 352 10.85 2.58 4.12
CA GLY A 352 10.79 4.03 4.03
C GLY A 352 9.98 4.77 5.10
N GLY A 353 8.88 4.20 5.56
CA GLY A 353 7.97 4.81 6.53
C GLY A 353 6.94 5.74 5.92
N ALA A 354 6.06 5.22 5.06
CA ALA A 354 4.93 5.97 4.51
C ALA A 354 3.67 5.87 5.37
N GLY A 355 3.45 4.71 6.00
CA GLY A 355 2.25 4.42 6.78
C GLY A 355 0.97 4.49 5.94
N CYS A 356 -0.13 4.91 6.57
CA CYS A 356 -1.37 5.16 5.83
C CYS A 356 -1.19 6.35 4.88
N GLY A 357 -1.68 6.23 3.64
CA GLY A 357 -1.72 7.35 2.70
C GLY A 357 -2.89 8.28 2.95
N TYR A 358 -3.56 8.66 1.88
CA TYR A 358 -4.77 9.47 1.89
C TYR A 358 -5.94 8.67 1.33
N THR A 359 -7.07 8.64 2.04
CA THR A 359 -8.26 7.91 1.59
C THR A 359 -9.07 8.72 0.58
N ASN A 360 -9.59 8.10 -0.47
CA ASN A 360 -10.48 8.73 -1.47
C ASN A 360 -9.98 10.09 -2.01
N GLY A 361 -8.68 10.19 -2.30
CA GLY A 361 -8.06 11.44 -2.78
C GLY A 361 -7.67 12.43 -1.69
N GLY A 362 -7.89 12.11 -0.41
CA GLY A 362 -7.46 12.90 0.72
C GLY A 362 -8.31 14.14 1.00
N ILE A 363 -7.77 15.03 1.84
CA ILE A 363 -8.39 16.30 2.21
C ILE A 363 -7.69 17.40 1.41
N PRO A 364 -8.37 18.04 0.43
CA PRO A 364 -7.77 19.09 -0.37
C PRO A 364 -7.28 20.24 0.51
N THR A 365 -6.00 20.61 0.39
CA THR A 365 -5.39 21.63 1.26
C THR A 365 -4.57 22.61 0.42
N LEU A 366 -5.26 23.59 -0.15
CA LEU A 366 -4.63 24.66 -0.94
C LEU A 366 -4.13 25.79 -0.04
N LEU A 367 -2.86 26.16 -0.20
CA LEU A 367 -2.28 27.34 0.42
C LEU A 367 -2.83 28.62 -0.23
N LYS A 368 -3.42 29.51 0.57
CA LYS A 368 -4.18 30.69 0.11
C LYS A 368 -3.44 31.62 -0.87
N ASN A 369 -2.13 31.77 -0.71
CA ASN A 369 -1.35 32.75 -1.47
C ASN A 369 -0.60 32.13 -2.66
N SER A 370 -0.15 30.87 -2.53
CA SER A 370 0.62 30.20 -3.58
C SER A 370 -0.21 29.24 -4.43
N ASN A 371 -1.42 28.89 -3.98
CA ASN A 371 -2.24 27.80 -4.51
C ASN A 371 -1.52 26.44 -4.54
N ALA A 372 -0.45 26.28 -3.75
CA ALA A 372 0.19 24.98 -3.59
C ALA A 372 -0.75 24.02 -2.87
N ASP A 373 -0.82 22.78 -3.36
CA ASP A 373 -1.61 21.72 -2.75
C ASP A 373 -0.74 20.92 -1.78
N VAL A 374 -1.20 20.80 -0.54
CA VAL A 374 -0.52 20.03 0.49
C VAL A 374 -1.27 18.72 0.68
N GLN A 375 -0.66 17.62 0.24
CA GLN A 375 -1.20 16.30 0.43
C GLN A 375 -0.78 15.77 1.80
N MET A 376 -1.76 15.37 2.62
CA MET A 376 -1.54 14.94 3.99
C MET A 376 -2.24 13.61 4.26
N PRO A 377 -1.59 12.69 5.00
CA PRO A 377 -2.25 11.49 5.47
C PRO A 377 -3.46 11.81 6.35
N ASP A 378 -4.57 11.14 6.09
CA ASP A 378 -5.81 11.28 6.85
C ASP A 378 -6.10 10.07 7.74
N CYS A 379 -5.15 9.14 7.83
CA CYS A 379 -5.25 7.91 8.61
C CYS A 379 -3.91 7.46 9.20
N VAL A 380 -4.01 6.48 10.10
CA VAL A 380 -2.88 5.82 10.76
C VAL A 380 -3.13 4.33 10.77
N ARG A 381 -2.21 3.54 10.22
CA ARG A 381 -2.21 2.08 10.36
C ARG A 381 -1.33 1.68 11.53
N LEU A 382 -1.87 0.86 12.42
CA LEU A 382 -1.19 0.39 13.62
C LEU A 382 -0.77 -1.07 13.44
N ARG A 383 0.52 -1.33 13.69
CA ARG A 383 1.12 -2.66 13.72
C ARG A 383 0.54 -3.50 14.85
N ALA A 384 0.78 -4.81 14.80
CA ALA A 384 0.31 -5.74 15.84
C ALA A 384 0.83 -5.42 17.24
N ASP A 385 2.02 -4.83 17.35
CA ASP A 385 2.63 -4.37 18.60
C ASP A 385 2.11 -2.99 19.07
N GLY A 386 1.24 -2.36 18.27
CA GLY A 386 0.66 -1.03 18.53
C GLY A 386 1.49 0.14 18.02
N SER A 387 2.67 -0.10 17.41
CA SER A 387 3.46 0.94 16.77
C SER A 387 2.80 1.47 15.49
N ASP A 388 3.16 2.70 15.11
CA ASP A 388 2.70 3.33 13.86
C ASP A 388 3.52 2.82 12.67
N GLU A 389 2.84 2.34 11.63
CA GLU A 389 3.46 1.86 10.38
C GLU A 389 4.27 2.96 9.67
N VAL A 390 3.99 4.25 9.94
CA VAL A 390 4.77 5.38 9.39
C VAL A 390 6.23 5.38 9.85
N ASN A 391 6.59 4.56 10.85
CA ASN A 391 7.98 4.40 11.27
C ASN A 391 8.79 3.42 10.40
N GLY A 392 8.14 2.82 9.39
CA GLY A 392 8.72 1.78 8.56
C GLY A 392 8.63 0.39 9.20
N ILE A 393 8.89 -0.63 8.39
CA ILE A 393 8.85 -2.03 8.76
C ILE A 393 10.28 -2.45 9.10
N THR A 394 10.51 -2.74 10.37
CA THR A 394 11.78 -3.30 10.81
C THR A 394 11.85 -4.76 10.36
N PRO A 395 12.90 -5.19 9.63
CA PRO A 395 13.01 -6.57 9.19
C PRO A 395 13.25 -7.50 10.39
N ASP A 396 12.74 -8.73 10.30
CA ASP A 396 13.05 -9.79 11.26
C ASP A 396 14.53 -10.18 11.18
N VAL A 397 15.10 -10.14 9.97
CA VAL A 397 16.50 -10.43 9.69
C VAL A 397 17.15 -9.27 8.93
N LEU A 398 18.04 -8.54 9.62
CA LEU A 398 18.73 -7.39 9.06
C LEU A 398 19.82 -7.79 8.05
N ILE A 399 19.77 -7.20 6.86
CA ILE A 399 20.87 -7.11 5.92
C ILE A 399 21.43 -5.68 5.98
N PRO A 400 22.68 -5.48 6.45
CA PRO A 400 23.26 -4.16 6.60
C PRO A 400 23.78 -3.63 5.25
N TRP A 401 22.87 -3.31 4.33
CA TRP A 401 23.25 -2.62 3.09
C TRP A 401 23.71 -1.20 3.38
N ALA A 402 24.83 -0.83 2.79
CA ALA A 402 25.34 0.53 2.84
C ALA A 402 24.94 1.26 1.56
N LYS A 403 24.75 2.59 1.66
CA LYS A 403 24.51 3.45 0.49
C LYS A 403 25.56 3.32 -0.62
N ARG A 404 26.80 2.96 -0.24
CA ARG A 404 27.95 2.79 -1.15
C ARG A 404 28.13 1.36 -1.66
N ASP A 405 27.30 0.41 -1.24
CA ASP A 405 27.41 -0.96 -1.72
C ASP A 405 27.09 -0.99 -3.22
N SER A 406 27.92 -1.68 -4.00
CA SER A 406 27.58 -2.05 -5.37
C SER A 406 26.46 -3.10 -5.38
N GLU A 407 25.80 -3.28 -6.53
CA GLU A 407 24.80 -4.36 -6.68
C GLU A 407 25.39 -5.73 -6.33
N TYR A 408 26.63 -6.01 -6.73
CA TYR A 408 27.35 -7.22 -6.34
C TYR A 408 27.45 -7.36 -4.80
N GLN A 409 27.86 -6.31 -4.10
CA GLN A 409 27.97 -6.34 -2.65
C GLN A 409 26.62 -6.53 -1.96
N ARG A 410 25.55 -5.89 -2.48
CA ARG A 410 24.19 -6.07 -1.96
C ARG A 410 23.75 -7.52 -2.05
N VAL A 411 23.98 -8.13 -3.21
CA VAL A 411 23.64 -9.53 -3.48
C VAL A 411 24.47 -10.49 -2.61
N GLN A 412 25.77 -10.26 -2.45
CA GLN A 412 26.63 -11.11 -1.59
C GLN A 412 26.19 -11.06 -0.12
N LYS A 413 25.80 -9.89 0.38
CA LYS A 413 25.25 -9.74 1.74
C LYS A 413 23.94 -10.52 1.89
N LEU A 414 23.05 -10.45 0.89
CA LEU A 414 21.83 -11.25 0.87
C LEU A 414 22.15 -12.76 0.92
N MET A 415 23.06 -13.24 0.08
CA MET A 415 23.44 -14.66 0.04
C MET A 415 24.01 -15.15 1.39
N THR A 416 24.79 -14.30 2.05
CA THR A 416 25.35 -14.61 3.38
C THR A 416 24.22 -14.82 4.39
N VAL A 417 23.24 -13.90 4.43
CA VAL A 417 22.09 -13.99 5.34
C VAL A 417 21.22 -15.19 5.02
N LEU A 418 20.88 -15.43 3.75
CA LEU A 418 20.08 -16.59 3.36
C LEU A 418 20.78 -17.92 3.68
N SER A 419 22.12 -17.96 3.66
CA SER A 419 22.89 -19.17 4.02
C SER A 419 22.76 -19.50 5.51
N ILE A 420 22.73 -18.48 6.36
CA ILE A 420 22.48 -18.64 7.80
C ILE A 420 21.06 -19.15 8.03
N GLU A 421 20.07 -18.56 7.36
CA GLU A 421 18.66 -18.96 7.45
C GLU A 421 18.36 -20.34 6.83
N ALA A 422 19.19 -20.81 5.90
CA ALA A 422 19.09 -22.16 5.34
C ALA A 422 19.73 -23.23 6.25
N SER A 423 20.54 -22.81 7.23
CA SER A 423 21.25 -23.70 8.16
C SER A 423 20.54 -23.88 9.50
N GLN A 424 19.51 -23.07 9.77
CA GLN A 424 18.58 -23.20 10.89
C GLN A 424 17.38 -24.04 10.47
#